data_AF-A0A0Q5ACK0-F1
#
_entry.id   AF-A0A0Q5ACK0-F1
#
_cell.length_a   1.000
_cell.length_b   1.000
_cell.length_c   1.000
_cell.angle_alpha   90.00
_cell.angle_beta   90.00
_cell.angle_gamma   90.00
#
_symmetry.space_group_name_H-M   'P 1'
#
loop_
_entity.id
_entity.type
_entity.pdbx_description
1 polymer ?
#
loop_
_entity_poly.entity_id
_entity_poly.type
_entity_poly.pdbx_seq_one_letter_code
_entity_poly.pdbx_strand_id
1 'polypeptide(L)'
;MFAGLQGWHLLIILAVILLLFGAPKLPQLARSVGQSMRIFKSEVKTMKDEDGNDRPADGTVPGSTATGTTGAGTTGTGTASTLPPETPIK
;
A
#
# COMPACT_ATOMS: atom_id res chain seq x y z
N MET A 1 31.09 14.43 -20.58
CA MET A 1 30.36 14.73 -21.83
C MET A 1 29.09 13.86 -22.00
N PHE A 2 28.31 13.61 -20.94
CA PHE A 2 27.14 12.71 -20.98
C PHE A 2 25.87 13.28 -20.34
N ALA A 3 25.91 14.52 -19.84
CA ALA A 3 24.80 15.12 -19.08
C ALA A 3 23.60 15.57 -19.93
N GLY A 4 23.69 15.54 -21.27
CA GLY A 4 22.65 16.02 -22.18
C GLY A 4 21.67 14.96 -22.69
N LEU A 5 21.95 13.66 -22.54
CA LEU A 5 21.17 12.60 -23.19
C LEU A 5 20.09 11.97 -22.32
N GLN A 6 20.13 12.03 -20.99
CA GLN A 6 19.18 11.24 -20.19
C GLN A 6 17.91 11.98 -19.77
N GLY A 7 17.96 13.29 -19.56
CA GLY A 7 16.80 14.04 -19.05
C GLY A 7 15.61 14.04 -20.00
N TRP A 8 15.82 14.38 -21.27
CA TRP A 8 14.73 14.48 -22.24
C TRP A 8 14.16 13.12 -22.66
N HIS A 9 15.01 12.11 -22.78
CA HIS A 9 14.58 10.75 -23.12
C HIS A 9 13.70 10.14 -22.02
N LEU A 10 14.05 10.36 -20.74
CA LEU A 10 13.25 9.87 -19.64
C LEU A 10 11.83 10.47 -19.63
N LEU A 11 11.70 11.75 -20.00
CA LEU A 11 10.38 12.38 -20.11
C LEU A 11 9.56 11.82 -21.27
N ILE A 12 10.19 11.52 -22.40
CA ILE A 12 9.52 10.87 -23.54
C ILE A 12 9.01 9.48 -23.15
N ILE A 13 9.84 8.68 -22.48
CA ILE A 13 9.46 7.33 -22.03
C ILE A 13 8.31 7.41 -21.02
N LEU A 14 8.39 8.36 -20.08
CA LEU A 14 7.32 8.61 -19.12
C LEU A 14 6.03 9.01 -19.85
N ALA A 15 6.10 9.90 -20.86
CA ALA A 15 4.94 10.29 -21.66
C ALA A 15 4.30 9.10 -22.40
N VAL A 16 5.10 8.20 -22.98
CA VAL A 16 4.58 6.97 -23.63
C VAL A 16 3.90 6.06 -22.61
N ILE A 17 4.50 5.84 -21.44
CA ILE A 17 3.88 5.03 -20.38
C ILE A 17 2.57 5.67 -19.90
N LEU A 18 2.52 7.00 -19.73
CA LEU A 18 1.28 7.72 -19.41
C LEU A 18 0.21 7.54 -20.49
N LEU A 19 0.60 7.48 -21.76
CA LEU A 19 -0.33 7.31 -22.87
C LEU A 19 -0.89 5.87 -22.93
N LEU A 20 -0.05 4.87 -22.65
CA LEU A 20 -0.43 3.45 -22.63
C LEU A 20 -1.23 3.06 -21.37
N PHE A 21 -0.76 3.49 -20.21
CA PHE A 21 -1.37 3.14 -18.91
C PHE A 21 -2.45 4.14 -18.48
N GLY A 22 -2.41 5.38 -18.98
CA GLY A 22 -3.32 6.45 -18.60
C GLY A 22 -2.92 7.17 -17.30
N ALA A 23 -3.39 8.40 -17.14
CA ALA A 23 -3.16 9.24 -15.96
C ALA A 23 -3.58 8.61 -14.60
N PRO A 24 -4.67 7.82 -14.47
CA PRO A 24 -5.06 7.29 -13.16
C PRO A 24 -4.29 6.03 -12.75
N LYS A 25 -3.67 5.28 -13.68
CA LYS A 25 -3.07 3.97 -13.38
C LYS A 25 -1.65 4.06 -12.83
N LEU A 26 -0.85 5.04 -13.26
CA LEU A 26 0.47 5.29 -12.69
C LEU A 26 0.46 5.66 -11.21
N PRO A 27 -0.36 6.61 -10.73
CA PRO A 27 -0.43 6.93 -9.31
C PRO A 27 -0.99 5.76 -8.49
N GLN A 28 -1.90 4.96 -9.07
CA GLN A 28 -2.44 3.76 -8.41
C GLN A 28 -1.35 2.69 -8.21
N LEU A 29 -0.57 2.41 -9.26
CA LEU A 29 0.55 1.46 -9.19
C LEU A 29 1.65 1.97 -8.25
N ALA A 30 2.04 3.24 -8.38
CA ALA A 30 3.03 3.86 -7.51
C ALA A 30 2.61 3.83 -6.03
N ARG A 31 1.32 4.03 -5.72
CA ARG A 31 0.82 3.91 -4.35
C ARG A 31 0.93 2.48 -3.82
N SER A 32 0.50 1.48 -4.59
CA SER A 32 0.60 0.07 -4.16
C SER A 32 2.05 -0.39 -3.95
N VAL A 33 2.96 -0.05 -4.89
CA VAL A 33 4.39 -0.36 -4.80
C VAL A 33 5.05 0.43 -3.67
N GLY A 34 4.66 1.69 -3.47
CA GLY A 34 5.18 2.54 -2.40
C GLY A 34 4.83 2.01 -1.01
N GLN A 35 3.62 1.45 -0.84
CA GLN A 35 3.21 0.80 0.41
C GLN A 35 4.05 -0.46 0.69
N SER A 36 4.20 -1.35 -0.31
CA SER A 36 5.05 -2.56 -0.16
C SER A 36 6.52 -2.21 0.08
N MET A 37 7.05 -1.19 -0.61
CA MET A 37 8.43 -0.76 -0.46
C MET A 37 8.69 -0.08 0.88
N ARG A 38 7.69 0.61 1.47
CA ARG A 38 7.81 1.19 2.82
C ARG A 38 7.97 0.11 3.88
N ILE A 39 7.15 -0.94 3.80
CA ILE A 39 7.19 -2.06 4.74
C ILE A 39 8.54 -2.79 4.62
N PHE A 40 8.93 -3.13 3.40
CA PHE A 40 10.23 -3.76 3.14
C PHE A 40 11.41 -2.88 3.59
N LYS A 41 11.36 -1.56 3.34
CA LYS A 41 12.40 -0.61 3.77
C LYS A 41 12.48 -0.51 5.29
N SER A 42 11.36 -0.55 6.00
CA SER A 42 11.32 -0.54 7.46
C SER A 42 11.92 -1.80 8.06
N GLU A 43 11.53 -2.98 7.55
CA GLU A 43 12.08 -4.26 8.00
C GLU A 43 13.59 -4.37 7.72
N VAL A 44 14.02 -4.02 6.50
CA VAL A 44 15.44 -4.04 6.12
C VAL A 44 16.26 -3.00 6.88
N LYS A 45 15.67 -1.84 7.23
CA LYS A 45 16.34 -0.83 8.03
C LYS A 45 16.58 -1.34 9.46
N THR A 46 15.58 -1.97 10.08
CA THR A 46 15.73 -2.58 11.40
C THR A 46 16.85 -3.61 11.42
N MET A 47 16.87 -4.54 10.45
CA MET A 47 17.97 -5.53 10.33
C MET A 47 19.36 -4.91 10.20
N LYS A 48 19.44 -3.76 9.53
CA LYS A 48 20.70 -3.05 9.28
C LYS A 48 21.13 -2.17 10.45
N ASP A 49 20.17 -1.71 11.25
CA ASP A 49 20.39 -0.93 12.47
C ASP A 49 20.67 -1.84 13.68
N GLU A 50 20.26 -3.12 13.65
CA GLU A 50 20.54 -4.12 14.70
C GLU A 50 22.01 -4.59 14.72
N ASP A 51 22.77 -4.39 13.63
CA ASP A 51 24.23 -4.59 13.58
C ASP A 51 25.04 -3.35 14.04
N GLY A 52 24.39 -2.22 14.33
CA GLY A 52 25.05 -0.96 14.69
C GLY A 52 24.24 -0.14 15.69
N ASN A 53 24.58 -0.27 16.97
CA ASN A 53 24.04 0.52 18.08
C ASN A 53 23.97 2.02 17.74
N ASP A 54 22.77 2.57 17.48
CA ASP A 54 22.34 3.94 17.86
C ASP A 54 20.85 4.20 17.54
N ARG A 55 20.10 4.69 18.53
CA ARG A 55 18.75 5.27 18.34
C ARG A 55 18.89 6.71 17.80
N PRO A 56 17.92 7.23 17.02
CA PRO A 56 17.03 8.21 17.66
C PRO A 56 15.56 8.23 17.17
N ALA A 57 14.72 8.62 18.13
CA ALA A 57 13.53 9.48 18.10
C ALA A 57 12.55 9.47 16.91
N ASP A 58 11.29 9.24 17.28
CA ASP A 58 10.13 10.14 17.13
C ASP A 58 9.84 10.79 15.76
N GLY A 59 8.57 10.71 15.38
CA GLY A 59 8.06 11.25 14.14
C GLY A 59 6.56 11.01 14.03
N THR A 60 5.81 11.79 14.79
CA THR A 60 4.47 12.32 14.50
C THR A 60 3.92 11.88 13.15
N VAL A 61 2.77 11.19 13.15
CA VAL A 61 1.94 10.97 11.96
C VAL A 61 0.96 12.14 11.88
N PRO A 62 1.21 13.22 11.10
CA PRO A 62 0.13 14.10 10.69
C PRO A 62 -0.63 13.39 9.58
N GLY A 63 -1.90 13.05 9.82
CA GLY A 63 -2.80 12.64 8.74
C GLY A 63 -3.67 11.43 9.00
N SER A 64 -4.25 11.30 10.18
CA SER A 64 -5.55 10.64 10.31
C SER A 64 -6.66 11.68 10.14
N THR A 65 -6.77 12.24 8.94
CA THR A 65 -7.97 12.97 8.51
C THR A 65 -8.44 12.37 7.20
N ALA A 66 -9.19 11.29 7.32
CA ALA A 66 -10.22 10.91 6.35
C ALA A 66 -11.38 10.31 7.15
N THR A 67 -12.13 11.20 7.81
CA THR A 67 -13.60 11.18 7.91
C THR A 67 -14.19 10.20 6.90
N GLY A 68 -14.84 9.12 7.30
CA GLY A 68 -16.13 9.16 7.99
C GLY A 68 -17.24 8.92 6.95
N THR A 69 -17.80 7.71 7.00
CA THR A 69 -19.22 7.39 6.76
C THR A 69 -19.96 8.01 5.57
N THR A 70 -20.27 7.16 4.59
CA THR A 70 -21.57 7.09 3.90
C THR A 70 -21.69 5.64 3.42
N GLY A 71 -22.64 4.78 3.81
CA GLY A 71 -24.01 5.03 4.23
C GLY A 71 -24.95 4.31 3.24
N ALA A 72 -25.32 3.08 3.60
CA ALA A 72 -26.52 2.33 3.21
C ALA A 72 -26.69 1.79 1.77
N GLY A 73 -27.02 0.49 1.71
CA GLY A 73 -27.68 -0.13 0.55
C GLY A 73 -27.81 -1.65 0.62
N THR A 74 -28.93 -2.12 1.18
CA THR A 74 -29.65 -3.38 0.83
C THR A 74 -29.00 -4.71 1.26
N THR A 75 -29.47 -5.34 2.34
CA THR A 75 -30.64 -6.25 2.39
C THR A 75 -30.53 -7.45 1.46
N GLY A 76 -30.16 -8.59 2.03
CA GLY A 76 -30.17 -9.90 1.38
C GLY A 76 -30.44 -10.99 2.40
N THR A 77 -31.73 -11.15 2.73
CA THR A 77 -32.33 -12.27 3.45
C THR A 77 -32.01 -13.62 2.79
N GLY A 78 -31.71 -14.64 3.60
CA GLY A 78 -31.60 -16.05 3.18
C GLY A 78 -30.92 -16.88 4.28
N THR A 79 -31.62 -17.22 5.36
CA THR A 79 -32.43 -18.45 5.52
C THR A 79 -31.59 -19.72 5.71
N ALA A 80 -31.79 -20.33 6.89
CA ALA A 80 -31.55 -21.73 7.25
C ALA A 80 -30.08 -22.17 7.35
N SER A 81 -29.60 -22.92 8.35
CA SER A 81 -30.25 -23.98 9.11
C SER A 81 -29.39 -24.33 10.34
N THR A 82 -30.06 -24.53 11.47
CA THR A 82 -29.82 -25.68 12.37
C THR A 82 -28.55 -25.72 13.23
N LEU A 83 -28.70 -25.26 14.49
CA LEU A 83 -28.08 -25.83 15.69
C LEU A 83 -28.48 -27.34 15.79
N PRO A 84 -27.62 -28.26 16.30
CA PRO A 84 -27.48 -28.39 17.75
C PRO A 84 -26.06 -28.78 18.25
N PRO A 85 -25.82 -28.72 19.58
CA PRO A 85 -24.54 -29.01 20.22
C PRO A 85 -24.44 -30.46 20.68
N GLU A 86 -23.48 -31.26 20.23
CA GLU A 86 -23.13 -32.54 20.90
C GLU A 86 -21.63 -32.85 20.80
N THR A 87 -20.94 -32.72 21.94
CA THR A 87 -19.87 -33.65 22.37
C THR A 87 -20.59 -34.88 22.94
N PRO A 88 -20.11 -36.16 22.80
CA PRO A 88 -18.87 -36.61 23.46
C PRO A 88 -18.19 -37.93 22.94
N ILE A 89 -17.04 -38.29 23.55
CA ILE A 89 -16.42 -39.63 23.75
C ILE A 89 -15.90 -40.45 22.55
N LYS A 90 -14.57 -40.67 22.50
CA LYS A 90 -13.93 -41.95 22.86
C LYS A 90 -12.47 -41.78 23.21
#